data_AF-A0A846CI98-F1
#
_entry.id   AF-A0A846CI98-F1
#
_cell.length_a   1.000
_cell.length_b   1.000
_cell.length_c   1.000
_cell.angle_alpha   90.00
_cell.angle_beta   90.00
_cell.angle_gamma   90.00
#
_symmetry.space_group_name_H-M   'P 1'
#
loop_
_entity.id
_entity.type
_entity.pdbx_description
1 polymer ?
#
loop_
_entity_poly.entity_id
_entity_poly.type
_entity_poly.pdbx_seq_one_letter_code
_entity_poly.pdbx_strand_id
1 'polypeptide(L)'
;YPAWYGKGNVLSALGRYNAAIDAYKKTVKIKPDFYLAWRDQGALFAYLYRPYEALISFNQVIKYKPDDFAVWYLRGNILTTNFQEYEEAIAAYNKAIQLKSDFADAWMGKGEALYRLGNYEKAREAAQEAIKLKPNDPEVLSFLNALEEHSLPPYPVDSIPNQREVERRNYPPRKQPNLLW
;
A
#
# COMPACT_ATOMS: atom_id res chain seq x y z
N TYR A 1 -11.51 -31.72 -13.08
CA TYR A 1 -11.10 -30.33 -12.80
C TYR A 1 -9.69 -29.98 -13.32
N PRO A 2 -8.65 -30.86 -13.31
CA PRO A 2 -7.29 -30.45 -13.68
C PRO A 2 -7.15 -29.94 -15.13
N ALA A 3 -7.87 -30.56 -16.07
CA ALA A 3 -7.88 -30.13 -17.47
C ALA A 3 -8.45 -28.71 -17.65
N TRP A 4 -9.48 -28.33 -16.88
CA TRP A 4 -10.03 -26.97 -16.91
C TRP A 4 -9.07 -25.96 -16.31
N TYR A 5 -8.38 -26.33 -15.23
CA TYR A 5 -7.36 -25.46 -14.63
C TYR A 5 -6.18 -25.25 -15.58
N GLY A 6 -5.65 -26.32 -16.16
CA GLY A 6 -4.58 -26.24 -17.16
C GLY A 6 -4.98 -25.40 -18.38
N LYS A 7 -6.22 -25.56 -18.87
CA LYS A 7 -6.77 -24.69 -19.93
C LYS A 7 -6.79 -23.22 -19.52
N GLY A 8 -7.19 -22.92 -18.28
CA GLY A 8 -7.17 -21.57 -17.73
C GLY A 8 -5.77 -20.96 -17.74
N ASN A 9 -4.76 -21.72 -17.29
CA ASN A 9 -3.36 -21.27 -17.27
C ASN A 9 -2.85 -20.93 -18.67
N VAL A 10 -3.12 -21.80 -19.65
CA VAL A 10 -2.73 -21.56 -21.05
C VAL A 10 -3.44 -20.32 -21.61
N LEU A 11 -4.75 -20.17 -21.38
CA LEU A 11 -5.49 -19.00 -21.84
C LEU A 11 -5.01 -17.71 -21.20
N SER A 12 -4.65 -17.75 -19.92
CA SER A 12 -4.07 -16.62 -19.19
C SER A 12 -2.73 -16.20 -19.80
N ALA A 13 -1.85 -17.17 -20.08
CA ALA A 13 -0.57 -16.92 -20.73
C ALA A 13 -0.71 -16.34 -22.15
N LEU A 14 -1.80 -16.67 -22.85
CA LEU A 14 -2.15 -16.13 -24.17
C LEU A 14 -2.87 -14.77 -24.11
N GLY A 15 -3.03 -14.16 -22.93
CA GLY A 15 -3.75 -12.90 -22.77
C GLY A 15 -5.28 -13.00 -22.93
N ARG A 16 -5.83 -14.21 -23.03
CA ARG A 16 -7.27 -14.46 -23.19
C ARG A 16 -7.96 -14.51 -21.83
N TYR A 17 -7.88 -13.41 -21.07
CA TYR A 17 -8.22 -13.38 -19.65
C TYR A 17 -9.65 -13.79 -19.31
N ASN A 18 -10.66 -13.29 -20.05
CA ASN A 18 -12.06 -13.68 -19.79
C ASN A 18 -12.28 -15.20 -20.00
N ALA A 19 -11.68 -15.78 -21.04
CA ALA A 19 -11.77 -17.22 -21.30
C ALA A 19 -11.01 -18.04 -20.23
N ALA A 20 -9.90 -17.51 -19.71
CA ALA A 20 -9.18 -18.11 -18.60
C ALA A 20 -10.04 -18.14 -17.33
N ILE A 21 -10.69 -17.01 -16.99
CA ILE A 21 -11.64 -16.91 -15.87
C ILE A 21 -12.76 -17.94 -16.01
N ASP A 22 -13.35 -18.11 -17.19
CA ASP A 22 -14.40 -19.12 -17.41
C ASP A 22 -13.90 -20.56 -17.19
N ALA A 23 -12.65 -20.83 -17.54
CA ALA A 23 -12.03 -22.12 -17.27
C ALA A 23 -11.76 -22.34 -15.77
N TYR A 24 -11.34 -21.31 -15.04
CA TYR A 24 -11.20 -21.36 -13.58
C TYR A 24 -12.55 -21.53 -12.88
N LYS A 25 -13.60 -20.82 -13.30
CA LYS A 25 -14.97 -21.01 -12.81
C LYS A 25 -15.46 -22.45 -12.97
N LYS A 26 -15.18 -23.08 -14.11
CA LYS A 26 -15.48 -24.52 -14.32
C LYS A 26 -14.67 -25.41 -13.38
N THR A 27 -13.41 -25.06 -13.10
CA THR A 27 -12.56 -25.79 -12.16
C THR A 27 -13.17 -25.79 -10.77
N VAL A 28 -13.50 -24.61 -10.23
CA VAL A 28 -14.04 -24.47 -8.87
C VAL A 28 -15.48 -24.95 -8.73
N LYS A 29 -16.26 -24.97 -9.82
CA LYS A 29 -17.57 -25.65 -9.83
C LYS A 29 -17.44 -27.17 -9.65
N ILE A 30 -16.39 -27.78 -10.20
CA ILE A 30 -16.14 -29.23 -10.09
C ILE A 30 -15.42 -29.57 -8.77
N LYS A 31 -14.46 -28.73 -8.36
CA LYS A 31 -13.68 -28.90 -7.13
C LYS A 31 -13.59 -27.57 -6.37
N PRO A 32 -14.57 -27.26 -5.50
CA PRO A 32 -14.64 -25.97 -4.81
C PRO A 32 -13.46 -25.65 -3.90
N ASP A 33 -12.82 -26.67 -3.32
CA ASP A 33 -11.68 -26.55 -2.40
C ASP A 33 -10.33 -26.38 -3.12
N PHE A 34 -10.31 -26.39 -4.46
CA PHE A 34 -9.08 -26.17 -5.23
C PHE A 34 -8.72 -24.68 -5.26
N TYR A 35 -8.10 -24.21 -4.18
CA TYR A 35 -7.81 -22.80 -3.93
C TYR A 35 -6.96 -22.12 -5.01
N LEU A 36 -6.08 -22.84 -5.70
CA LEU A 36 -5.25 -22.26 -6.77
C LEU A 36 -6.09 -21.66 -7.90
N ALA A 37 -7.19 -22.29 -8.29
CA ALA A 37 -8.08 -21.74 -9.30
C ALA A 37 -8.80 -20.46 -8.81
N TRP A 38 -9.19 -20.40 -7.53
CA TRP A 38 -9.73 -19.18 -6.94
C TRP A 38 -8.69 -18.05 -6.89
N ARG A 39 -7.45 -18.36 -6.52
CA ARG A 39 -6.35 -17.40 -6.46
C ARG A 39 -6.07 -16.79 -7.84
N ASP A 40 -5.87 -17.64 -8.84
CA ASP A 40 -5.52 -17.21 -10.19
C ASP A 40 -6.71 -16.49 -10.87
N GLN A 41 -7.95 -16.91 -10.58
CA GLN A 41 -9.16 -16.18 -10.97
C GLN A 41 -9.23 -14.79 -10.32
N GLY A 42 -8.96 -14.70 -9.02
CA GLY A 42 -8.98 -13.43 -8.29
C GLY A 42 -7.92 -12.45 -8.80
N ALA A 43 -6.72 -12.93 -9.08
CA ALA A 43 -5.65 -12.13 -9.69
C ALA A 43 -6.05 -11.58 -11.07
N LEU A 44 -6.68 -12.39 -11.92
CA LEU A 44 -7.18 -11.92 -13.21
C LEU A 44 -8.32 -10.90 -13.06
N PHE A 45 -9.22 -11.07 -12.09
CA PHE A 45 -10.24 -10.05 -11.82
C PHE A 45 -9.62 -8.73 -11.36
N ALA A 46 -8.63 -8.77 -10.47
CA ALA A 46 -7.92 -7.57 -10.04
C ALA A 46 -7.21 -6.87 -11.23
N TYR A 47 -6.53 -7.65 -12.07
CA TYR A 47 -5.87 -7.14 -13.29
C TYR A 47 -6.86 -6.48 -14.27
N LEU A 48 -8.08 -7.00 -14.36
CA LEU A 48 -9.15 -6.45 -15.21
C LEU A 48 -9.96 -5.33 -14.54
N TYR A 49 -9.47 -4.76 -13.43
CA TYR A 49 -10.16 -3.72 -12.66
C TYR A 49 -11.57 -4.15 -12.18
N ARG A 50 -11.72 -5.41 -11.79
CA ARG A 50 -12.95 -6.00 -11.22
C ARG A 50 -12.74 -6.37 -9.73
N PRO A 51 -12.65 -5.36 -8.84
CA PRO A 51 -12.21 -5.57 -7.46
C PRO A 51 -13.20 -6.39 -6.62
N TYR A 52 -14.50 -6.31 -6.90
CA TYR A 52 -15.51 -7.05 -6.16
C TYR A 52 -15.39 -8.57 -6.38
N GLU A 53 -15.26 -9.00 -7.64
CA GLU A 53 -15.09 -10.41 -7.99
C GLU A 53 -13.72 -10.96 -7.56
N ALA A 54 -12.70 -10.11 -7.57
CA ALA A 54 -11.38 -10.44 -7.02
C ALA A 54 -11.49 -10.72 -5.51
N LEU A 55 -12.13 -9.84 -4.75
CA LEU A 55 -12.33 -10.00 -3.31
C LEU A 55 -13.13 -11.28 -2.98
N ILE A 56 -14.20 -11.58 -3.72
CA ILE A 56 -14.94 -12.84 -3.57
C ILE A 56 -14.02 -14.05 -3.78
N SER A 57 -13.20 -14.02 -4.83
CA SER A 57 -12.30 -15.13 -5.16
C SER A 57 -11.22 -15.31 -4.09
N PHE A 58 -10.64 -14.22 -3.59
CA PHE A 58 -9.66 -14.25 -2.50
C PHE A 58 -10.26 -14.72 -1.17
N ASN A 59 -11.49 -14.36 -0.86
CA ASN A 59 -12.19 -14.89 0.31
C ASN A 59 -12.40 -16.42 0.23
N GLN A 60 -12.61 -16.99 -0.98
CA GLN A 60 -12.61 -18.44 -1.14
C GLN A 60 -11.23 -19.05 -0.91
N VAL A 61 -10.15 -18.41 -1.36
CA VAL A 61 -8.79 -18.90 -1.05
C VAL A 61 -8.56 -18.89 0.46
N ILE A 62 -8.89 -17.81 1.16
CA ILE A 62 -8.75 -17.71 2.62
C ILE A 62 -9.54 -18.81 3.33
N LYS A 63 -10.74 -19.13 2.85
CA LYS A 63 -11.57 -20.23 3.40
C LYS A 63 -10.88 -21.59 3.30
N TYR A 64 -10.22 -21.90 2.18
CA TYR A 64 -9.62 -23.21 1.94
C TYR A 64 -8.12 -23.30 2.27
N LYS A 65 -7.42 -22.17 2.29
CA LYS A 65 -5.99 -22.02 2.52
C LYS A 65 -5.72 -20.73 3.34
N PRO A 66 -6.09 -20.71 4.63
CA PRO A 66 -6.02 -19.50 5.47
C PRO A 66 -4.58 -19.05 5.79
N ASP A 67 -3.57 -19.86 5.47
CA ASP A 67 -2.15 -19.60 5.70
C ASP A 67 -1.42 -19.05 4.45
N ASP A 68 -2.15 -18.73 3.37
CA ASP A 68 -1.58 -18.03 2.20
C ASP A 68 -1.46 -16.53 2.48
N PHE A 69 -0.28 -16.09 2.95
CA PHE A 69 -0.02 -14.69 3.28
C PHE A 69 -0.25 -13.74 2.08
N ALA A 70 0.02 -14.21 0.85
CA ALA A 70 -0.06 -13.37 -0.34
C ALA A 70 -1.51 -12.99 -0.64
N VAL A 71 -2.47 -13.91 -0.40
CA VAL A 71 -3.89 -13.59 -0.57
C VAL A 71 -4.40 -12.63 0.50
N TRP A 72 -3.93 -12.75 1.74
CA TRP A 72 -4.25 -11.76 2.78
C TRP A 72 -3.78 -10.36 2.41
N TYR A 73 -2.57 -10.25 1.86
CA TYR A 73 -2.03 -8.99 1.33
C TYR A 73 -2.88 -8.46 0.16
N LEU A 74 -3.17 -9.29 -0.85
CA LEU A 74 -3.99 -8.89 -2.00
C LEU A 74 -5.40 -8.45 -1.59
N ARG A 75 -6.00 -9.10 -0.59
CA ARG A 75 -7.26 -8.67 0.03
C ARG A 75 -7.12 -7.30 0.67
N GLY A 76 -6.05 -7.08 1.45
CA GLY A 76 -5.73 -5.78 2.05
C GLY A 76 -5.64 -4.67 1.00
N ASN A 77 -4.87 -4.89 -0.07
CA ASN A 77 -4.70 -3.93 -1.14
C ASN A 77 -6.04 -3.52 -1.74
N ILE A 78 -6.87 -4.49 -2.14
CA ILE A 78 -8.18 -4.21 -2.72
C ILE A 78 -9.07 -3.40 -1.77
N LEU A 79 -9.08 -3.74 -0.48
CA LEU A 79 -9.87 -3.02 0.52
C LEU A 79 -9.39 -1.57 0.67
N THR A 80 -8.07 -1.34 0.71
CA THR A 80 -7.49 0.00 0.78
C THR A 80 -7.76 0.82 -0.48
N THR A 81 -7.50 0.26 -1.67
CA THR A 81 -7.48 1.03 -2.92
C THR A 81 -8.84 1.17 -3.59
N ASN A 82 -9.74 0.19 -3.44
CA ASN A 82 -11.01 0.16 -4.18
C ASN A 82 -12.24 0.40 -3.29
N PHE A 83 -12.17 0.06 -2.00
CA PHE A 83 -13.33 0.12 -1.12
C PHE A 83 -13.19 1.11 0.03
N GLN A 84 -11.97 1.60 0.33
CA GLN A 84 -11.69 2.51 1.45
C GLN A 84 -12.06 1.91 2.82
N GLU A 85 -12.11 0.57 2.92
CA GLU A 85 -12.38 -0.18 4.15
C GLU A 85 -11.04 -0.41 4.87
N TYR A 86 -10.53 0.65 5.51
CA TYR A 86 -9.15 0.69 6.00
C TYR A 86 -8.93 -0.21 7.21
N GLU A 87 -9.90 -0.32 8.12
CA GLU A 87 -9.84 -1.21 9.29
C GLU A 87 -9.74 -2.69 8.87
N GLU A 88 -10.58 -3.12 7.94
CA GLU A 88 -10.58 -4.47 7.39
C GLU A 88 -9.32 -4.75 6.57
N ALA A 89 -8.77 -3.73 5.91
CA ALA A 89 -7.50 -3.83 5.21
C ALA A 89 -6.35 -4.03 6.21
N ILE A 90 -6.29 -3.25 7.30
CA ILE A 90 -5.30 -3.39 8.37
C ILE A 90 -5.37 -4.79 8.99
N ALA A 91 -6.58 -5.33 9.22
CA ALA A 91 -6.74 -6.71 9.69
C ALA A 91 -6.15 -7.73 8.70
N ALA A 92 -6.36 -7.53 7.39
CA ALA A 92 -5.79 -8.38 6.35
C ALA A 92 -4.26 -8.30 6.31
N TYR A 93 -3.67 -7.09 6.35
CA TYR A 93 -2.22 -6.90 6.38
C TYR A 93 -1.60 -7.49 7.64
N ASN A 94 -2.21 -7.27 8.82
CA ASN A 94 -1.75 -7.90 10.06
C ASN A 94 -1.72 -9.43 9.93
N LYS A 95 -2.71 -10.02 9.25
CA LYS A 95 -2.73 -11.47 9.02
C LYS A 95 -1.62 -11.91 8.07
N ALA A 96 -1.36 -11.16 7.00
CA ALA A 96 -0.23 -11.41 6.09
C ALA A 96 1.12 -11.31 6.84
N ILE A 97 1.31 -10.28 7.66
CA ILE A 97 2.51 -10.06 8.49
C ILE A 97 2.68 -11.19 9.51
N GLN A 98 1.59 -11.64 10.14
CA GLN A 98 1.66 -12.77 11.08
C GLN A 98 2.16 -14.06 10.40
N LEU A 99 1.73 -14.30 9.16
CA LEU A 99 2.12 -15.48 8.38
C LEU A 99 3.51 -15.34 7.76
N LYS A 100 3.91 -14.11 7.42
CA LYS A 100 5.21 -13.77 6.82
C LYS A 100 5.67 -12.39 7.30
N SER A 101 6.43 -12.37 8.39
CA SER A 101 6.86 -11.13 9.06
C SER A 101 7.89 -10.32 8.26
N ASP A 102 8.65 -10.97 7.39
CA ASP A 102 9.66 -10.38 6.50
C ASP A 102 9.06 -9.86 5.17
N PHE A 103 7.73 -9.73 5.08
CA PHE A 103 7.07 -9.20 3.89
C PHE A 103 6.82 -7.70 4.00
N ALA A 104 7.80 -6.92 3.53
CA ALA A 104 7.79 -5.45 3.61
C ALA A 104 6.54 -4.80 3.00
N ASP A 105 6.00 -5.35 1.91
CA ASP A 105 4.87 -4.74 1.19
C ASP A 105 3.58 -4.78 2.04
N ALA A 106 3.41 -5.79 2.92
CA ALA A 106 2.28 -5.81 3.85
C ALA A 106 2.43 -4.80 4.99
N TRP A 107 3.67 -4.53 5.44
CA TRP A 107 3.95 -3.43 6.38
C TRP A 107 3.64 -2.07 5.75
N MET A 108 4.03 -1.88 4.48
CA MET A 108 3.70 -0.67 3.73
C MET A 108 2.20 -0.49 3.55
N GLY A 109 1.49 -1.53 3.09
CA GLY A 109 0.02 -1.47 2.95
C GLY A 109 -0.69 -1.16 4.26
N LYS A 110 -0.22 -1.74 5.38
CA LYS A 110 -0.71 -1.41 6.72
C LYS A 110 -0.45 0.06 7.07
N GLY A 111 0.74 0.56 6.81
CA GLY A 111 1.11 1.95 7.05
C GLY A 111 0.23 2.92 6.27
N GLU A 112 0.00 2.66 4.98
CA GLU A 112 -0.87 3.48 4.14
C GLU A 112 -2.32 3.49 4.64
N ALA A 113 -2.87 2.33 4.99
CA ALA A 113 -4.23 2.25 5.55
C ALA A 113 -4.35 3.00 6.88
N LEU A 114 -3.34 2.92 7.76
CA LEU A 114 -3.30 3.68 9.01
C LEU A 114 -3.19 5.19 8.78
N TYR A 115 -2.40 5.61 7.80
CA TYR A 115 -2.29 7.01 7.39
C TYR A 115 -3.65 7.55 6.92
N ARG A 116 -4.38 6.78 6.10
CA ARG A 116 -5.72 7.16 5.61
C ARG A 116 -6.77 7.26 6.73
N LEU A 117 -6.57 6.54 7.84
CA LEU A 117 -7.35 6.68 9.08
C LEU A 117 -6.86 7.82 10.00
N GLY A 118 -5.84 8.58 9.60
CA GLY A 118 -5.24 9.64 10.41
C GLY A 118 -4.39 9.14 11.58
N ASN A 119 -4.07 7.85 11.63
CA ASN A 119 -3.23 7.26 12.68
C ASN A 119 -1.74 7.32 12.30
N TYR A 120 -1.21 8.54 12.22
CA TYR A 120 0.13 8.82 11.70
C TYR A 120 1.24 8.16 12.51
N GLU A 121 1.11 8.07 13.84
CA GLU A 121 2.10 7.41 14.69
C GLU A 121 2.23 5.92 14.37
N LYS A 122 1.10 5.19 14.29
CA LYS A 122 1.15 3.77 13.91
C LYS A 122 1.53 3.56 12.44
N ALA A 123 1.21 4.52 11.56
CA ALA A 123 1.66 4.48 10.18
C ALA A 123 3.19 4.56 10.10
N ARG A 124 3.81 5.43 10.91
CA ARG A 124 5.26 5.56 11.04
C ARG A 124 5.92 4.28 11.57
N GLU A 125 5.35 3.69 12.62
CA GLU A 125 5.85 2.40 13.13
C GLU A 125 5.83 1.32 12.03
N ALA A 126 4.75 1.22 11.25
CA ALA A 126 4.66 0.26 10.16
C ALA A 126 5.68 0.53 9.04
N ALA A 127 5.88 1.80 8.67
CA ALA A 127 6.89 2.19 7.68
C ALA A 127 8.33 1.94 8.19
N GLN A 128 8.59 2.10 9.49
CA GLN A 128 9.86 1.75 10.11
C GLN A 128 10.13 0.23 10.09
N GLU A 129 9.11 -0.61 10.20
CA GLU A 129 9.30 -2.06 9.99
C GLU A 129 9.57 -2.38 8.52
N ALA A 130 8.87 -1.73 7.57
CA ALA A 130 9.13 -1.90 6.15
C ALA A 130 10.56 -1.49 5.75
N ILE A 131 11.07 -0.36 6.25
CA ILE A 131 12.41 0.12 5.91
C ILE A 131 13.51 -0.76 6.50
N LYS A 132 13.30 -1.38 7.68
CA LYS A 132 14.25 -2.38 8.22
C LYS A 132 14.41 -3.57 7.27
N LEU A 133 13.33 -3.98 6.60
CA LEU A 133 13.30 -5.10 5.67
C LEU A 133 13.83 -4.71 4.28
N LYS A 134 13.54 -3.49 3.81
CA LYS A 134 14.02 -2.95 2.52
C LYS A 134 14.56 -1.52 2.69
N PRO A 135 15.82 -1.33 3.15
CA PRO A 135 16.35 -0.01 3.53
C PRO A 135 16.47 1.01 2.40
N ASN A 136 16.50 0.55 1.15
CA ASN A 136 16.69 1.40 -0.04
C ASN A 136 15.45 1.43 -0.93
N ASP A 137 14.28 1.06 -0.39
CA ASP A 137 13.03 1.10 -1.14
C ASP A 137 12.53 2.56 -1.25
N PRO A 138 12.51 3.14 -2.47
CA PRO A 138 12.13 4.54 -2.65
C PRO A 138 10.70 4.84 -2.18
N GLU A 139 9.79 3.87 -2.27
CA GLU A 139 8.39 4.05 -1.87
C GLU A 139 8.28 4.20 -0.34
N VAL A 140 9.01 3.35 0.40
CA VAL A 140 9.06 3.39 1.86
C VAL A 140 9.68 4.70 2.35
N LEU A 141 10.79 5.12 1.74
CA LEU A 141 11.48 6.37 2.07
C LEU A 141 10.59 7.59 1.80
N SER A 142 9.94 7.63 0.63
CA SER A 142 9.01 8.71 0.30
C SER A 142 7.84 8.77 1.28
N PHE A 143 7.32 7.62 1.70
CA PHE A 143 6.22 7.55 2.66
C PHE A 143 6.64 8.01 4.07
N LEU A 144 7.84 7.63 4.53
CA LEU A 144 8.40 8.12 5.79
C LEU A 144 8.56 9.65 5.79
N ASN A 145 9.11 10.23 4.72
CA ASN A 145 9.24 11.68 4.59
C ASN A 145 7.87 12.38 4.66
N ALA A 146 6.85 11.83 3.99
CA ALA A 146 5.49 12.39 4.05
C ALA A 146 4.90 12.36 5.47
N LEU A 147 5.19 11.30 6.24
CA LEU A 147 4.80 11.18 7.65
C LEU A 147 5.57 12.15 8.58
N GLU A 148 6.81 12.49 8.24
CA GLU A 148 7.61 13.49 8.97
C GLU A 148 7.08 14.90 8.73
N GLU A 149 6.74 15.24 7.49
CA GLU A 149 6.15 16.54 7.14
C GLU A 149 4.83 16.80 7.86
N HIS A 150 3.98 15.77 8.00
CA HIS A 150 2.73 15.86 8.78
C HIS A 150 2.94 15.98 10.30
N SER A 151 4.13 15.66 10.80
CA SER A 151 4.49 15.80 12.21
C SER A 151 5.14 17.13 12.57
N LEU A 152 5.50 17.94 11.57
CA LEU A 152 5.94 19.31 11.82
C LEU A 152 4.76 20.09 12.42
N PRO A 153 4.94 20.81 13.55
CA PRO A 153 3.95 21.80 13.93
C PRO A 153 3.75 22.75 12.72
N PRO A 154 2.53 23.25 12.46
CA PRO A 154 2.34 24.26 11.43
C PRO A 154 3.42 25.33 11.67
N TYR A 155 4.25 25.59 10.66
CA TYR A 155 5.33 26.58 10.78
C TYR A 155 4.76 27.80 11.52
N PRO A 156 5.30 28.18 12.70
CA PRO A 156 4.80 29.36 13.38
C PRO A 156 4.89 30.49 12.36
N VAL A 157 3.79 31.16 12.07
CA VAL A 157 3.76 32.29 11.12
C VAL A 157 4.79 33.37 11.53
N ASP A 158 5.15 33.38 12.81
CA ASP A 158 6.17 34.24 13.43
C ASP A 158 7.63 33.87 13.08
N SER A 159 7.87 32.74 12.41
CA SER A 159 9.22 32.29 12.00
C SER A 159 9.58 32.70 10.56
N ILE A 160 8.68 33.37 9.84
CA ILE A 160 9.02 34.08 8.60
C ILE A 160 9.60 35.44 9.00
N PRO A 161 10.93 35.68 8.86
CA PRO A 161 11.48 37.00 9.12
C PRO A 161 10.77 37.99 8.20
N ASN A 162 10.18 39.01 8.81
CA ASN A 162 9.59 40.15 8.10
C ASN A 162 10.60 40.65 7.04
N GLN A 163 10.15 41.02 5.84
CA GLN A 163 11.02 41.61 4.80
C GLN A 163 11.96 42.68 5.35
N ARG A 164 11.53 43.48 6.35
CA ARG A 164 12.36 44.47 7.06
C ARG A 164 13.51 43.87 7.86
N GLU A 165 13.37 42.68 8.42
CA GLU A 165 14.46 41.96 9.10
C GLU A 165 15.44 41.37 8.09
N VAL A 166 14.93 40.81 6.99
CA VAL A 166 15.75 40.31 5.88
C VAL A 166 16.57 41.45 5.25
N GLU A 167 15.95 42.61 5.03
CA GLU A 167 16.61 43.81 4.49
C GLU A 167 17.68 44.36 5.43
N ARG A 168 17.41 44.45 6.74
CA ARG A 168 18.42 44.89 7.73
C ARG A 168 19.61 43.94 7.82
N ARG A 169 19.37 42.63 7.66
CA ARG A 169 20.43 41.61 7.72
C ARG A 169 21.33 41.66 6.48
N ASN A 170 20.73 41.84 5.31
CA ASN A 170 21.45 41.83 4.03
C ASN A 170 22.07 43.19 3.68
N TYR A 171 21.50 44.28 4.18
CA TYR A 171 21.95 45.66 3.92
C TYR A 171 22.09 46.44 5.23
N PRO A 172 23.11 46.14 6.06
CA PRO A 172 23.37 46.94 7.25
C PRO A 172 23.64 48.40 6.86
N PRO A 173 23.10 49.38 7.61
CA PRO A 173 23.25 50.79 7.27
C PRO A 173 24.75 51.14 7.22
N ARG A 174 25.16 51.76 6.11
CA ARG A 174 26.53 52.26 5.94
C ARG A 174 26.81 53.25 7.07
N LYS A 175 27.82 52.95 7.90
CA LYS A 175 28.32 53.89 8.90
C LYS A 175 28.68 55.18 8.17
N GLN A 176 27.97 56.27 8.46
CA GLN A 176 28.36 57.58 7.98
C GLN A 176 29.76 57.88 8.54
N PRO A 177 30.74 58.27 7.70
CA PRO A 177 32.02 58.70 8.23
C PRO A 177 31.79 59.97 9.05
N ASN A 178 32.21 59.94 10.33
CA ASN A 178 32.24 61.12 11.18
C ASN A 178 33.15 62.16 10.50
N LEU A 179 32.55 63.22 9.96
CA LEU A 179 33.27 64.42 9.55
C LEU A 179 33.57 65.20 10.84
N LEU A 180 34.78 64.99 11.35
CA LEU A 180 35.37 65.86 12.36
C LEU A 180 35.93 67.09 11.66
N TRP A 181 35.32 68.24 11.92
CA TRP A 181 35.95 69.56 11.92
C TRP A 181 35.29 70.44 12.97
#